data_AF-Q9S1G3-F1
#
_entry.id   AF-Q9S1G3-F1
#
_cell.length_a   1.000
_cell.length_b   1.000
_cell.length_c   1.000
_cell.angle_alpha   90.00
_cell.angle_beta   90.00
_cell.angle_gamma   90.00
#
_symmetry.space_group_name_H-M   'P 1'
#
loop_
_entity.id
_entity.type
_entity.pdbx_description
1 polymer ?
#
loop_
_entity_poly.entity_id
_entity_poly.type
_entity_poly.pdbx_seq_one_letter_code
_entity_poly.pdbx_strand_id
1 'polypeptide(L)' 'MRVLLTCIAHNTHYYNLVPVAWALRAAGHEVRVAAQPALTDTITASGLTAVPVGGNESVLE' A
#
# COMPACT_ATOMS: atom_id res chain seq x y z
N MET A 1 -8.98 -12.20 -8.76
CA MET A 1 -9.87 -11.01 -8.54
C MET A 1 -9.01 -9.75 -8.49
N ARG A 2 -9.63 -8.55 -8.46
CA ARG A 2 -8.94 -7.27 -8.29
C ARG A 2 -9.11 -6.81 -6.85
N VAL A 3 -8.03 -6.58 -6.11
CA VAL A 3 -8.02 -6.18 -4.70
C VAL A 3 -7.29 -4.86 -4.53
N LEU A 4 -7.96 -3.89 -3.91
CA LEU A 4 -7.37 -2.61 -3.52
C LEU A 4 -7.13 -2.65 -2.00
N LEU A 5 -5.87 -2.50 -1.61
CA LEU A 5 -5.49 -2.26 -0.22
C LEU A 5 -5.19 -0.79 -0.02
N THR A 6 -5.49 -0.27 1.16
CA THR A 6 -5.21 1.13 1.50
C THR A 6 -4.89 1.28 2.98
N CYS A 7 -4.08 2.28 3.30
CA CYS A 7 -3.78 2.73 4.64
C CYS A 7 -3.34 4.19 4.60
N ILE A 8 -3.31 4.83 5.77
CA ILE A 8 -2.60 6.11 5.92
C ILE A 8 -1.10 5.92 5.61
N ALA A 9 -0.42 6.97 5.17
CA ALA A 9 1.01 6.97 4.84
C ALA A 9 1.94 6.89 6.05
N HIS A 10 1.80 5.81 6.83
CA HIS A 10 2.69 5.46 7.93
C HIS A 10 3.17 4.01 7.80
N ASN A 11 4.49 3.82 7.91
CA ASN A 11 5.14 2.52 7.76
C ASN A 11 4.56 1.45 8.71
N THR A 12 4.21 1.83 9.94
CA THR A 12 3.61 0.92 10.94
C THR A 12 2.27 0.35 10.47
N HIS A 13 1.45 1.14 9.78
CA HIS A 13 0.17 0.67 9.25
C HIS A 13 0.39 -0.13 7.96
N TYR A 14 1.32 0.32 7.12
CA TYR A 14 1.62 -0.31 5.86
C TYR A 14 2.24 -1.70 5.99
N TYR A 15 3.24 -1.88 6.87
CA TYR A 15 3.93 -3.17 7.00
C TYR A 15 3.02 -4.30 7.47
N ASN A 16 1.95 -3.99 8.21
CA ASN A 16 0.91 -4.98 8.55
C ASN A 16 0.18 -5.53 7.31
N LEU A 17 0.10 -4.76 6.22
CA LEU A 17 -0.56 -5.17 4.97
C LEU A 17 0.35 -5.95 4.03
N VAL A 18 1.68 -5.87 4.17
CA VAL A 18 2.63 -6.47 3.21
C VAL A 18 2.45 -7.99 3.08
N PRO A 19 2.38 -8.79 4.17
CA PRO A 19 2.24 -10.24 4.05
C PRO A 19 0.91 -10.66 3.39
N VAL A 20 -0.20 -10.01 3.75
CA VAL A 20 -1.51 -10.34 3.18
C VAL A 20 -1.60 -9.93 1.70
N ALA A 21 -1.01 -8.79 1.32
CA ALA A 21 -0.94 -8.36 -0.06
C ALA A 21 -0.16 -9.37 -0.93
N TRP A 22 0.94 -9.91 -0.41
CA TRP A 22 1.71 -10.96 -1.06
C TRP A 22 0.95 -12.29 -1.13
N ALA A 23 0.26 -12.70 -0.07
CA ALA A 23 -0.57 -13.90 -0.08
C ALA A 23 -1.68 -13.82 -1.14
N LEU A 24 -2.35 -12.67 -1.25
CA LEU A 24 -3.35 -12.42 -2.29
C LEU A 24 -2.75 -12.47 -3.70
N ARG A 25 -1.55 -11.89 -3.92
CA ARG A 25 -0.87 -12.03 -5.22
C ARG A 25 -0.51 -13.47 -5.54
N ALA A 26 0.02 -14.23 -4.56
CA ALA A 26 0.37 -15.63 -4.73
C ALA A 26 -0.86 -16.51 -5.05
N ALA A 27 -2.03 -16.15 -4.55
CA ALA A 27 -3.29 -16.80 -4.89
C ALA A 27 -3.87 -16.38 -6.27
N GLY A 28 -3.17 -15.55 -7.04
CA GLY A 28 -3.58 -15.13 -8.39
C GLY A 28 -4.48 -13.90 -8.44
N HIS A 29 -4.56 -13.10 -7.36
CA HIS A 29 -5.28 -11.83 -7.38
C HIS A 29 -4.40 -10.68 -7.93
N GLU A 30 -4.99 -9.75 -8.68
CA GLU A 30 -4.37 -8.47 -9.00
C GLU A 30 -4.48 -7.57 -7.76
N VAL A 31 -3.35 -7.19 -7.16
CA VAL A 31 -3.32 -6.39 -5.93
C VAL A 31 -2.65 -5.04 -6.21
N ARG A 32 -3.30 -3.96 -5.76
CA ARG A 32 -2.78 -2.59 -5.77
C ARG A 32 -2.83 -2.01 -4.37
N VAL A 33 -1.89 -1.13 -4.03
CA VAL A 33 -1.88 -0.40 -2.76
C VAL A 33 -2.08 1.09 -3.04
N ALA A 34 -3.19 1.66 -2.60
CA ALA A 34 -3.46 3.08 -2.70
C ALA A 34 -3.17 3.80 -1.38
N ALA A 35 -2.33 4.83 -1.43
CA ALA A 35 -1.93 5.65 -0.28
C ALA A 35 -1.43 7.02 -0.78
N GLN A 36 -1.16 7.94 0.17
CA GLN A 36 -0.54 9.23 -0.14
C GLN A 36 0.81 9.08 -0.84
N PRO A 37 1.23 10.05 -1.69
CA PRO A 37 2.48 9.99 -2.44
C PRO A 37 3.70 9.69 -1.57
N ALA A 38 3.74 10.19 -0.32
CA ALA A 38 4.81 9.95 0.65
C ALA A 38 5.09 8.47 0.96
N LEU A 39 4.15 7.55 0.73
CA LEU A 39 4.33 6.11 0.98
C LEU A 39 4.80 5.31 -0.25
N THR A 40 4.91 5.95 -1.42
CA THR A 40 5.18 5.27 -2.70
C THR A 40 6.48 4.44 -2.67
N ASP A 41 7.55 5.00 -2.12
CA ASP A 41 8.86 4.34 -2.05
C ASP A 41 8.81 3.13 -1.11
N THR A 42 8.16 3.25 0.05
CA THR A 42 7.96 2.13 0.96
C THR A 42 7.15 1.01 0.31
N ILE A 43 6.10 1.37 -0.46
CA ILE A 43 5.27 0.38 -1.16
C ILE A 43 6.08 -0.39 -2.20
N THR A 44 6.79 0.34 -3.06
CA THR A 44 7.58 -0.26 -4.14
C THR A 44 8.78 -1.07 -3.61
N ALA A 45 9.42 -0.63 -2.53
CA ALA A 45 10.50 -1.36 -1.86
C ALA A 45 10.07 -2.72 -1.30
N SER A 46 8.79 -2.89 -0.96
CA SER A 46 8.23 -4.20 -0.56
C SER A 46 7.89 -5.12 -1.75
N GLY A 47 8.12 -4.65 -2.98
CA GLY A 47 7.75 -5.32 -4.22
C GLY A 47 6.26 -5.21 -4.59
N LEU A 48 5.48 -4.35 -3.93
CA LEU A 48 4.05 -4.12 -4.22
C LEU A 48 3.85 -2.97 -5.22
N THR A 49 2.70 -2.97 -5.91
CA THR A 49 2.36 -1.93 -6.89
C THR A 49 1.63 -0.77 -6.22
N ALA A 50 2.28 0.39 -6.15
CA ALA A 50 1.72 1.62 -5.60
C ALA A 50 0.73 2.29 -6.57
N VAL A 51 -0.31 2.90 -6.00
CA VAL A 51 -1.26 3.78 -6.67
C VAL A 51 -1.34 5.07 -5.82
N PRO A 52 -0.47 6.06 -6.07
CA PRO A 52 -0.45 7.29 -5.27
C PRO A 52 -1.77 8.06 -5.47
N VAL A 53 -2.42 8.44 -4.37
CA VAL A 53 -3.70 9.17 -4.32
C VAL A 53 -3.69 10.20 -3.19
N GLY A 54 -4.40 11.31 -3.36
CA GLY A 54 -4.48 12.37 -2.34
C GLY A 54 -3.21 13.24 -2.24
N GLY A 55 -3.13 14.07 -1.19
CA GLY A 55 -1.99 14.93 -0.88
C GLY A 55 -1.06 14.31 0.17
N ASN A 56 -0.02 15.04 0.56
CA ASN A 56 0.88 14.65 1.65
C ASN A 56 0.43 15.26 2.99
N GLU A 57 -0.88 15.34 3.23
CA GLU A 57 -1.36 15.84 4.52
C GLU A 57 -0.95 14.87 5.64
N SER A 58 -0.38 15.42 6.70
CA SER A 58 -0.14 14.69 7.93
C SER A 58 -1.48 14.37 8.58
N VAL A 59 -1.64 13.14 9.10
CA VAL A 59 -2.79 12.79 9.96
C VAL A 59 -2.64 13.38 11.37
N LEU A 60 -1.43 13.84 11.70
CA LEU A 60 -1.04 14.32 13.03
C LEU A 60 -0.95 15.85 13.13
N GLU A 61 -1.21 16.57 12.03
CA GLU A 61 -1.26 18.05 11.98
C GLU A 61 -2.64 18.49 11.49
#